data_AF-A0AAU9W761-F1
#
_entry.id   AF-A0AAU9W761-F1
#
_cell.length_a   1.000
_cell.length_b   1.000
_cell.length_c   1.000
_cell.angle_alpha   90.00
_cell.angle_beta   90.00
_cell.angle_gamma   90.00
#
_symmetry.space_group_name_H-M   'P 1'
#
loop_
_entity.id
_entity.type
_entity.pdbx_description
1 polymer ?
#
loop_
_entity_poly.entity_id
_entity_poly.type
_entity_poly.pdbx_seq_one_letter_code
_entity_poly.pdbx_strand_id
1 'polypeptide(L)'
;MEPKLSIIASLILLLLFLNQSQLIIAKSPSRKTQPTKHGEVYRAKSQIDSLIYKLTLDLNTFNEKKNLATVMQKDAEKLSRIAEDEIALLKPVQRLLDQLVKGNASANNKPRVKNGVYWIKTDLQGSSLVQTYCDMANGGWTLVGKISGKVGNIYKTWLVSNHNTAALKTPKITKNKDFGCMDARSLAVEAASTILLSSGERMDGLGSKWVMWRLPGNREKEKFWNHAIGKSAVQEAVVTPVLVHAWNGNKKICYQNEFGIMPYSLHGGSYPYTSLKHGGGILAVNDYCMAVGVNTKGSLAHGWRNNGHANDCPSSDSDWPNKSYKHGSPYLTVWLK
;
A
#
# COMPACT_ATOMS: atom_id res chain seq x y z
N MET A 1 -4.67 11.15 -20.92
CA MET A 1 -5.78 12.08 -20.66
C MET A 1 -6.29 12.51 -22.04
N GLU A 2 -7.22 11.73 -22.58
CA GLU A 2 -7.87 11.90 -23.89
C GLU A 2 -9.28 11.26 -23.78
N PRO A 3 -10.28 11.63 -24.61
CA PRO A 3 -10.50 12.89 -25.31
C PRO A 3 -11.93 13.43 -25.05
N LYS A 4 -12.06 14.65 -24.49
CA LYS A 4 -13.35 15.35 -24.33
C LYS A 4 -13.70 16.29 -25.50
N LEU A 5 -12.84 16.41 -26.52
CA LEU A 5 -13.06 17.32 -27.66
C LEU A 5 -14.02 16.78 -28.75
N SER A 6 -14.39 15.49 -28.72
CA SER A 6 -15.10 14.86 -29.85
C SER A 6 -16.58 15.27 -29.98
N ILE A 7 -17.28 15.55 -28.87
CA ILE A 7 -18.74 15.78 -28.90
C ILE A 7 -19.07 17.21 -29.38
N ILE A 8 -18.31 18.22 -28.95
CA ILE A 8 -18.53 19.62 -29.34
C ILE A 8 -18.23 19.80 -30.85
N ALA A 9 -17.16 19.18 -31.35
CA ALA A 9 -16.82 19.20 -32.77
C ALA A 9 -17.92 18.56 -33.63
N SER A 10 -18.53 17.46 -33.17
CA SER A 10 -19.61 16.76 -33.88
C SER A 10 -20.91 17.57 -33.93
N LEU A 11 -21.21 18.34 -32.87
CA LEU A 11 -22.40 19.21 -32.83
C LEU A 11 -22.26 20.44 -33.73
N ILE A 12 -21.06 21.02 -33.80
CA ILE A 12 -20.76 22.15 -34.70
C ILE A 12 -20.87 21.71 -36.17
N LEU A 13 -20.39 20.51 -36.49
CA LEU A 13 -20.49 19.95 -37.85
C LEU A 13 -21.95 19.71 -38.26
N LEU A 14 -22.79 19.21 -37.34
CA LEU A 14 -24.23 18.99 -37.61
C LEU A 14 -24.99 20.30 -37.85
N LEU A 15 -24.67 21.35 -37.09
CA LEU A 15 -25.26 22.69 -37.27
C LEU A 15 -24.84 23.35 -38.60
N LEU A 16 -23.61 23.13 -39.04
CA LEU A 16 -23.14 23.60 -40.35
C LEU A 16 -23.83 22.89 -41.52
N PHE A 17 -24.09 21.58 -41.40
CA PHE A 17 -24.82 20.81 -42.41
C PHE A 17 -26.30 21.21 -42.53
N LEU A 18 -26.96 21.55 -41.41
CA LEU A 18 -28.36 22.01 -41.42
C LEU A 18 -28.52 23.38 -42.08
N ASN A 19 -27.51 24.25 -42.01
CA ASN A 19 -27.57 25.59 -42.59
C ASN A 19 -27.40 25.62 -44.13
N GLN A 20 -26.85 24.56 -44.73
CA GLN A 20 -26.65 24.48 -46.19
C GLN A 20 -27.85 23.91 -46.97
N SER A 21 -28.91 23.46 -46.30
CA SER A 21 -30.03 22.74 -46.94
C SER A 21 -31.12 23.65 -47.57
N GLN A 22 -30.89 24.97 -47.70
CA GLN A 22 -31.88 25.94 -48.22
C GLN A 22 -31.78 26.25 -49.73
N LEU A 23 -30.78 25.75 -50.45
CA LEU A 23 -30.70 25.89 -51.91
C LEU A 23 -30.63 24.51 -52.54
N ILE A 24 -31.71 24.03 -53.19
CA ILE A 24 -31.79 23.42 -54.54
C ILE A 24 -33.28 23.14 -54.82
N ILE A 25 -33.86 23.80 -55.82
CA ILE A 25 -35.17 23.45 -56.43
C ILE A 25 -34.90 22.69 -57.73
N ALA A 26 -35.39 21.45 -57.87
CA ALA A 26 -35.67 20.82 -59.17
C ALA A 26 -36.66 19.63 -59.04
N LYS A 27 -37.40 19.40 -60.12
CA LYS A 27 -38.65 18.63 -60.33
C LYS A 27 -38.54 17.08 -60.20
N SER A 28 -39.69 16.43 -59.93
CA SER A 28 -39.99 15.00 -59.67
C SER A 28 -39.99 14.08 -60.94
N PRO A 29 -40.39 12.77 -60.95
CA PRO A 29 -40.99 11.90 -59.90
C PRO A 29 -40.53 10.41 -59.83
N SER A 30 -40.70 9.75 -58.67
CA SER A 30 -40.90 8.29 -58.56
C SER A 30 -41.41 7.90 -57.18
N ARG A 31 -42.49 7.11 -57.16
CA ARG A 31 -43.40 6.84 -56.05
C ARG A 31 -42.85 5.70 -55.17
N LYS A 32 -42.18 6.06 -54.07
CA LYS A 32 -42.23 5.30 -52.81
C LYS A 32 -42.88 6.25 -51.80
N THR A 33 -43.68 5.73 -50.87
CA THR A 33 -44.24 6.50 -49.76
C THR A 33 -43.11 7.04 -48.88
N GLN A 34 -42.48 8.13 -49.35
CA GLN A 34 -41.50 8.90 -48.62
C GLN A 34 -42.23 9.61 -47.49
N PRO A 35 -41.68 9.61 -46.27
CA PRO A 35 -42.13 10.51 -45.22
C PRO A 35 -42.19 11.92 -45.79
N THR A 36 -43.27 12.65 -45.55
CA THR A 36 -43.34 14.04 -45.98
C THR A 36 -42.16 14.79 -45.34
N LYS A 37 -41.53 15.72 -46.07
CA LYS A 37 -40.44 16.56 -45.52
C LYS A 37 -40.83 17.17 -44.16
N HIS A 38 -42.12 17.47 -43.97
CA HIS A 38 -42.69 17.89 -42.70
C HIS A 38 -42.53 16.86 -41.57
N GLY A 39 -42.83 15.58 -41.81
CA GLY A 39 -42.73 14.53 -40.80
C GLY A 39 -41.30 14.25 -40.32
N GLU A 40 -40.30 14.38 -41.20
CA GLU A 40 -38.88 14.26 -40.84
C GLU A 40 -38.42 15.43 -39.97
N VAL A 41 -38.88 16.66 -40.27
CA VAL A 41 -38.61 17.85 -39.47
C VAL A 41 -39.23 17.73 -38.07
N TYR A 42 -40.47 17.22 -37.95
CA TYR A 42 -41.09 17.00 -36.64
C TYR A 42 -40.35 15.94 -35.80
N ARG A 43 -39.88 14.85 -36.43
CA ARG A 43 -39.10 13.81 -35.74
C ARG A 43 -37.75 14.35 -35.27
N ALA A 44 -37.04 15.10 -36.11
CA ALA A 44 -35.78 15.73 -35.76
C ALA A 44 -35.95 16.72 -34.60
N LYS A 45 -37.01 17.54 -34.62
CA LYS A 45 -37.32 18.46 -33.52
C LYS A 45 -37.56 17.72 -32.21
N SER A 46 -38.35 16.64 -32.22
CA SER A 46 -38.60 15.83 -31.02
C SER A 46 -37.32 15.20 -30.45
N GLN A 47 -36.41 14.75 -31.31
CA GLN A 47 -35.10 14.22 -30.87
C GLN A 47 -34.22 15.32 -30.26
N ILE A 48 -34.22 16.52 -30.85
CA ILE A 48 -33.49 17.68 -30.31
C ILE A 48 -34.06 18.07 -28.94
N ASP A 49 -35.39 18.16 -28.80
CA ASP A 49 -36.03 18.49 -27.53
C ASP A 49 -35.70 17.46 -26.44
N SER A 50 -35.67 16.16 -26.79
CA SER A 50 -35.26 15.08 -25.89
C SER A 50 -33.79 15.19 -25.46
N LEU A 51 -32.89 15.55 -26.39
CA LEU A 51 -31.47 15.76 -26.08
C LEU A 51 -31.26 16.99 -25.19
N ILE A 52 -31.96 18.09 -25.45
CA ILE A 52 -31.93 19.31 -24.62
C ILE A 52 -32.35 18.98 -23.20
N TYR A 53 -33.45 18.22 -23.06
CA TYR A 53 -33.93 17.80 -21.74
C TYR A 53 -32.90 16.95 -21.00
N LYS A 54 -32.31 15.95 -21.67
CA LYS A 54 -31.30 15.07 -21.05
C LYS A 54 -30.03 15.83 -20.65
N LEU A 55 -29.54 16.73 -21.50
CA LEU A 55 -28.38 17.58 -21.20
C LEU A 55 -28.63 18.50 -20.01
N THR A 56 -29.84 19.04 -19.91
CA THR A 56 -30.24 19.88 -18.77
C THR A 56 -30.21 19.08 -17.47
N LEU A 57 -30.74 17.85 -17.48
CA LEU A 57 -30.74 16.97 -16.32
C LEU A 57 -29.32 16.55 -15.91
N ASP A 58 -28.48 16.18 -16.87
CA ASP A 58 -27.09 15.80 -16.62
C ASP A 58 -26.30 16.99 -16.05
N LEU A 59 -26.49 18.20 -16.61
CA LEU A 59 -25.85 19.43 -16.11
C LEU A 59 -26.24 19.74 -14.67
N ASN A 60 -27.53 19.63 -14.32
CA ASN A 60 -28.01 19.81 -12.96
C ASN A 60 -27.39 18.79 -12.01
N THR A 61 -27.34 17.52 -12.41
CA THR A 61 -26.71 16.44 -11.64
C THR A 61 -25.21 16.71 -11.41
N PHE A 62 -24.49 17.20 -12.43
CA PHE A 62 -23.08 17.57 -12.27
C PHE A 62 -22.88 18.77 -11.35
N ASN A 63 -23.76 19.77 -11.40
CA ASN A 63 -23.71 20.92 -10.50
C ASN A 63 -23.96 20.51 -9.04
N GLU A 64 -24.93 19.63 -8.78
CA GLU A 64 -25.18 19.08 -7.45
C GLU A 64 -23.96 18.32 -6.91
N LYS A 65 -23.37 17.43 -7.73
CA LYS A 65 -22.14 16.71 -7.37
C LYS A 65 -20.98 17.65 -7.06
N LYS A 66 -20.83 18.73 -7.83
CA LYS A 66 -19.80 19.76 -7.60
C LYS A 66 -20.02 20.46 -6.25
N ASN A 67 -21.26 20.83 -5.93
CA ASN A 67 -21.60 21.48 -4.67
C ASN A 67 -21.34 20.53 -3.48
N LEU A 68 -21.76 19.27 -3.59
CA LEU A 68 -21.50 18.26 -2.56
C LEU A 68 -20.00 18.05 -2.32
N ALA A 69 -19.20 17.95 -3.38
CA ALA A 69 -17.75 17.82 -3.27
C ALA A 69 -17.10 19.03 -2.57
N THR A 70 -17.63 20.24 -2.82
CA THR A 70 -17.15 21.47 -2.18
C THR A 70 -17.45 21.47 -0.68
N VAL A 71 -18.64 21.03 -0.27
CA VAL A 71 -19.00 20.87 1.15
C VAL A 71 -18.10 19.84 1.83
N MET A 72 -17.92 18.67 1.20
CA MET A 72 -17.06 17.62 1.73
C MET A 72 -15.60 18.08 1.89
N GLN A 73 -15.08 18.88 0.96
CA GLN A 73 -13.75 19.46 1.07
C GLN A 73 -13.64 20.41 2.27
N LYS A 74 -14.64 21.27 2.47
CA LYS A 74 -14.67 22.20 3.61
C LYS A 74 -14.72 21.47 4.95
N ASP A 75 -15.49 20.39 5.04
CA ASP A 75 -15.55 19.55 6.24
C ASP A 75 -14.22 18.83 6.49
N ALA A 76 -13.57 18.31 5.44
CA ALA A 76 -12.24 17.72 5.54
C ALA A 76 -11.18 18.74 6.01
N GLU A 77 -11.22 19.97 5.51
CA GLU A 77 -10.34 21.06 5.97
C GLU A 77 -10.59 21.41 7.44
N LYS A 78 -11.86 21.43 7.88
CA LYS A 78 -12.22 21.66 9.29
C LYS A 78 -11.68 20.54 10.19
N LEU A 79 -11.85 19.28 9.79
CA LEU A 79 -11.31 18.13 10.53
C LEU A 79 -9.78 18.15 10.58
N SER A 80 -9.12 18.56 9.49
CA SER A 80 -7.67 18.73 9.45
C SER A 80 -7.19 19.75 10.48
N ARG A 81 -7.86 20.89 10.61
CA ARG A 81 -7.52 21.92 11.62
C ARG A 81 -7.72 21.42 13.04
N ILE A 82 -8.83 20.72 13.32
CA ILE A 82 -9.08 20.12 14.64
C ILE A 82 -7.95 19.14 14.99
N ALA A 83 -7.54 18.29 14.06
CA ALA A 83 -6.43 17.36 14.27
C ALA A 83 -5.09 18.09 14.51
N GLU A 84 -4.82 19.18 13.81
CA GLU A 84 -3.63 20.02 14.03
C GLU A 84 -3.63 20.65 15.43
N ASP A 85 -4.78 21.15 15.89
CA ASP A 85 -4.96 21.72 17.23
C ASP A 85 -4.78 20.65 18.32
N GLU A 86 -5.37 19.46 18.16
CA GLU A 86 -5.17 18.33 19.08
C GLU A 86 -3.70 17.89 19.13
N ILE A 87 -3.03 17.79 17.98
CA ILE A 87 -1.59 17.50 17.92
C ILE A 87 -0.79 18.59 18.64
N ALA A 88 -1.16 19.87 18.49
CA ALA A 88 -0.49 20.99 19.15
C ALA A 88 -0.66 20.92 20.67
N LEU A 89 -1.82 20.49 21.17
CA LEU A 89 -2.08 20.27 22.60
C LEU A 89 -1.30 19.08 23.16
N LEU A 90 -1.10 18.02 22.37
CA LEU A 90 -0.37 16.82 22.80
C LEU A 90 1.15 16.99 22.77
N LYS A 91 1.70 17.88 21.94
CA LYS A 91 3.15 18.14 21.84
C LYS A 91 3.81 18.55 23.17
N PRO A 92 3.24 19.47 23.98
CA PRO A 92 3.76 19.77 25.32
C PRO A 92 3.77 18.55 26.24
N VAL A 93 2.73 17.73 26.23
CA VAL A 93 2.65 16.50 27.04
C VAL A 93 3.76 15.53 26.62
N GLN A 94 3.95 15.35 25.31
CA GLN A 94 5.05 14.56 24.77
C GLN A 94 6.43 15.10 25.21
N ARG A 95 6.63 16.43 25.17
CA ARG A 95 7.89 17.06 25.65
C ARG A 95 8.12 16.83 27.14
N LEU A 96 7.07 16.90 27.97
CA LEU A 96 7.16 16.63 29.40
C LEU A 96 7.51 15.16 29.67
N LEU A 97 6.89 14.22 28.95
CA LEU A 97 7.26 12.81 29.02
C LEU A 97 8.71 12.58 28.61
N ASP A 98 9.17 13.18 27.51
CA ASP A 98 10.58 13.13 27.09
C ASP A 98 11.52 13.71 28.14
N GLN A 99 11.13 14.81 28.80
CA GLN A 99 11.88 15.41 29.90
C GLN A 99 11.90 14.55 31.15
N LEU A 100 10.84 13.83 31.49
CA LEU A 100 10.82 12.88 32.61
C LEU A 100 11.70 11.67 32.31
N VAL A 101 11.65 11.16 31.08
CA VAL A 101 12.54 10.08 30.62
C VAL A 101 14.02 10.53 30.66
N LYS A 102 14.32 11.76 30.20
CA LYS A 102 15.68 12.32 30.19
C LYS A 102 16.15 12.80 31.58
N GLY A 103 15.27 13.32 32.41
CA GLY A 103 15.55 13.73 33.79
C GLY A 103 15.91 12.53 34.65
N ASN A 104 15.24 11.39 34.43
CA ASN A 104 15.65 10.10 35.00
C ASN A 104 16.96 9.54 34.41
N ALA A 105 17.48 10.10 33.32
CA ALA A 105 18.76 9.75 32.73
C ALA A 105 19.93 10.57 33.32
N SER A 106 19.68 11.76 33.87
CA SER A 106 20.75 12.59 34.48
C SER A 106 21.21 12.09 35.86
N ALA A 107 20.51 11.12 36.46
CA ALA A 107 20.90 10.46 37.72
C ALA A 107 21.29 8.99 37.53
N ASN A 108 21.54 8.54 36.29
CA ASN A 108 21.90 7.16 36.03
C ASN A 108 23.09 7.10 35.05
N ASN A 109 24.27 6.82 35.59
CA ASN A 109 25.37 6.13 34.89
C ASN A 109 24.92 4.71 34.47
N LYS A 110 23.73 4.56 33.86
CA LYS A 110 23.30 3.31 33.26
C LYS A 110 24.08 3.16 31.96
N PRO A 111 24.85 2.07 31.80
CA PRO A 111 25.55 1.81 30.55
C PRO A 111 24.56 1.89 29.41
N ARG A 112 24.85 2.70 28.39
CA ARG A 112 24.06 2.72 27.16
C ARG A 112 24.05 1.29 26.62
N VAL A 113 22.86 0.70 26.56
CA VAL A 113 22.68 -0.68 26.11
C VAL A 113 23.27 -0.79 24.70
N LYS A 114 24.19 -1.74 24.50
CA LYS A 114 24.98 -1.85 23.27
C LYS A 114 24.26 -2.67 22.22
N ASN A 115 24.62 -2.52 20.95
CA ASN A 115 24.18 -3.45 19.93
C ASN A 115 24.67 -4.86 20.29
N GLY A 116 23.86 -5.89 20.03
CA GLY A 116 24.22 -7.24 20.42
C GLY A 116 23.07 -8.23 20.37
N VAL A 117 23.32 -9.44 20.85
CA VAL A 117 22.33 -10.52 20.89
C VAL A 117 21.60 -10.50 22.23
N TYR A 118 20.28 -10.47 22.17
CA TYR A 118 19.40 -10.44 23.34
C TYR A 118 18.39 -11.58 23.28
N TRP A 119 17.92 -12.00 24.45
CA TRP A 119 16.79 -12.91 24.58
C TRP A 119 15.48 -12.11 24.48
N ILE A 120 14.65 -12.44 23.51
CA ILE A 120 13.36 -11.80 23.26
C ILE A 120 12.24 -12.81 23.45
N LYS A 121 11.21 -12.43 24.19
CA LYS A 121 9.99 -13.23 24.33
C LYS A 121 9.19 -13.17 23.03
N THR A 122 8.95 -14.32 22.41
CA THR A 122 8.09 -14.43 21.22
C THR A 122 6.62 -14.59 21.58
N ASP A 123 6.35 -14.93 22.84
CA ASP A 123 5.03 -14.91 23.47
C ASP A 123 5.15 -14.13 24.77
N LEU A 124 4.53 -12.95 24.86
CA LEU A 124 4.76 -12.04 25.99
C LEU A 124 4.18 -12.58 27.31
N GLN A 125 3.16 -13.42 27.21
CA GLN A 125 2.53 -14.13 28.33
C GLN A 125 3.18 -15.50 28.61
N GLY A 126 4.01 -16.00 27.69
CA GLY A 126 4.65 -17.31 27.77
C GLY A 126 6.13 -17.29 28.17
N SER A 127 6.75 -18.46 28.09
CA SER A 127 8.18 -18.70 28.36
C SER A 127 9.02 -18.84 27.09
N SER A 128 8.42 -18.76 25.90
CA SER A 128 9.13 -18.93 24.63
C SER A 128 10.07 -17.76 24.37
N LEU A 129 11.37 -18.07 24.26
CA LEU A 129 12.44 -17.10 24.10
C LEU A 129 13.27 -17.40 22.85
N VAL A 130 13.64 -16.35 22.13
CA VAL A 130 14.56 -16.43 20.98
C VAL A 130 15.72 -15.45 21.17
N GLN A 131 16.94 -15.92 20.92
CA GLN A 131 18.09 -15.03 20.79
C GLN A 131 18.09 -14.35 19.43
N THR A 132 18.11 -13.03 19.42
CA THR A 132 18.20 -12.23 18.19
C THR A 132 19.07 -11.00 18.37
N TYR A 133 19.54 -10.44 17.26
CA TYR A 133 20.29 -9.20 17.24
C TYR A 133 19.38 -7.99 17.46
N CYS A 134 19.80 -7.09 18.35
CA CYS A 134 19.17 -5.78 18.55
C CYS A 134 20.17 -4.65 18.23
N ASP A 135 19.73 -3.70 17.42
CA ASP A 135 20.44 -2.46 17.14
C ASP A 135 19.96 -1.35 18.09
N MET A 136 20.68 -1.19 19.20
CA MET A 136 20.39 -0.23 20.26
C MET A 136 20.93 1.18 19.93
N ALA A 137 21.92 1.28 19.04
CA ALA A 137 22.50 2.53 18.58
C ALA A 137 21.47 3.36 17.79
N ASN A 138 20.65 2.68 16.99
CA ASN A 138 19.62 3.30 16.12
C ASN A 138 18.21 3.28 16.71
N GLY A 139 18.08 3.17 18.04
CA GLY A 139 16.82 3.32 18.75
C GLY A 139 16.14 2.01 19.18
N GLY A 140 16.84 0.88 19.17
CA GLY A 140 16.35 -0.38 19.75
C GLY A 140 15.62 -1.28 18.76
N TRP A 141 16.13 -1.42 17.53
CA TRP A 141 15.53 -2.29 16.52
C TRP A 141 15.82 -3.75 16.80
N THR A 142 14.77 -4.58 16.84
CA THR A 142 14.87 -6.03 17.03
C THR A 142 14.77 -6.75 15.70
N LEU A 143 15.79 -7.54 15.33
CA LEU A 143 15.76 -8.35 14.11
C LEU A 143 14.76 -9.50 14.31
N VAL A 144 13.76 -9.62 13.44
CA VAL A 144 12.72 -10.66 13.57
C VAL A 144 12.68 -11.63 12.40
N GLY A 145 13.27 -11.25 11.27
CA GLY A 145 13.39 -12.12 10.11
C GLY A 145 14.53 -11.69 9.19
N LYS A 146 15.09 -12.64 8.46
CA LYS A 146 15.93 -12.36 7.30
C LYS A 146 15.77 -13.46 6.27
N ILE A 147 15.89 -13.09 5.00
CA ILE A 147 15.58 -13.97 3.89
C ILE A 147 16.51 -13.64 2.72
N SER A 148 16.98 -14.69 2.05
CA SER A 148 17.77 -14.59 0.83
C SER A 148 17.32 -15.65 -0.16
N GLY A 149 17.08 -15.27 -1.41
CA GLY A 149 16.85 -16.23 -2.47
C GLY A 149 15.40 -16.73 -2.57
N LYS A 150 15.18 -17.66 -3.51
CA LYS A 150 13.92 -18.39 -3.65
C LYS A 150 13.87 -19.52 -2.61
N VAL A 151 13.09 -19.33 -1.54
CA VAL A 151 13.06 -20.23 -0.37
C VAL A 151 11.83 -21.16 -0.28
N GLY A 152 10.96 -21.17 -1.29
CA GLY A 152 9.77 -22.03 -1.28
C GLY A 152 8.51 -21.34 -0.72
N ASN A 153 7.53 -22.16 -0.31
CA ASN A 153 6.31 -21.69 0.33
C ASN A 153 6.56 -21.60 1.84
N ILE A 154 6.59 -20.38 2.38
CA ILE A 154 6.96 -20.09 3.77
C ILE A 154 5.84 -19.41 4.55
N TYR A 155 4.64 -19.25 3.98
CA TYR A 155 3.50 -18.53 4.58
C TYR A 155 3.00 -19.09 5.92
N LYS A 156 3.35 -20.34 6.29
CA LYS A 156 3.04 -20.92 7.62
C LYS A 156 4.16 -20.74 8.64
N THR A 157 5.28 -20.15 8.21
CA THR A 157 6.51 -20.11 8.99
C THR A 157 7.06 -18.71 9.11
N TRP A 158 7.19 -18.00 7.99
CA TRP A 158 7.72 -16.65 7.92
C TRP A 158 7.01 -15.73 8.91
N LEU A 159 7.75 -15.24 9.91
CA LEU A 159 7.31 -14.34 10.98
C LEU A 159 6.14 -14.80 11.86
N VAL A 160 5.64 -16.04 11.66
CA VAL A 160 4.50 -16.62 12.40
C VAL A 160 4.87 -17.88 13.16
N SER A 161 6.07 -18.43 12.95
CA SER A 161 6.68 -19.44 13.81
C SER A 161 8.21 -19.34 13.80
N ASN A 162 8.84 -19.96 14.79
CA ASN A 162 10.30 -19.99 14.91
C ASN A 162 10.91 -20.91 13.85
N HIS A 163 11.83 -20.38 13.05
CA HIS A 163 12.57 -21.13 12.04
C HIS A 163 14.00 -20.59 11.92
N ASN A 164 14.99 -21.48 11.99
CA ASN A 164 16.40 -21.13 11.85
C ASN A 164 16.79 -19.89 12.70
N THR A 165 16.32 -19.84 13.95
CA THR A 165 16.47 -18.66 14.83
C THR A 165 17.92 -18.35 15.16
N ALA A 166 18.82 -19.34 15.07
CA ALA A 166 20.26 -19.12 15.17
C ALA A 166 20.78 -18.11 14.13
N ALA A 167 20.17 -18.04 12.95
CA ALA A 167 20.52 -17.08 11.93
C ALA A 167 20.24 -15.63 12.38
N LEU A 168 19.30 -15.40 13.31
CA LEU A 168 18.93 -14.07 13.79
C LEU A 168 19.96 -13.45 14.75
N LYS A 169 20.99 -14.19 15.17
CA LYS A 169 22.08 -13.64 16.00
C LYS A 169 22.99 -12.68 15.24
N THR A 170 22.82 -12.55 13.92
CA THR A 170 23.49 -11.55 13.09
C THR A 170 22.55 -11.05 11.99
N PRO A 171 22.54 -9.74 11.72
CA PRO A 171 21.77 -9.18 10.62
C PRO A 171 22.34 -9.54 9.25
N LYS A 172 23.63 -9.88 9.16
CA LYS A 172 24.27 -10.16 7.88
C LYS A 172 23.63 -11.36 7.20
N ILE A 173 23.30 -11.19 5.92
CA ILE A 173 22.82 -12.27 5.06
C ILE A 173 24.04 -12.93 4.41
N THR A 174 24.33 -14.17 4.81
CA THR A 174 25.50 -14.93 4.32
C THR A 174 25.12 -16.13 3.47
N LYS A 175 23.91 -16.68 3.66
CA LYS A 175 23.41 -17.85 2.96
C LYS A 175 22.40 -17.44 1.90
N ASN A 176 22.50 -18.04 0.71
CA ASN A 176 21.52 -17.89 -0.36
C ASN A 176 20.48 -19.02 -0.30
N LYS A 177 19.25 -18.76 -0.73
CA LYS A 177 18.10 -19.69 -0.69
C LYS A 177 17.80 -20.21 0.71
N ASP A 178 17.89 -19.33 1.71
CA ASP A 178 17.60 -19.64 3.12
C ASP A 178 16.85 -18.48 3.78
N PHE A 179 16.17 -18.76 4.88
CA PHE A 179 15.56 -17.75 5.73
C PHE A 179 15.67 -18.13 7.21
N GLY A 180 15.59 -17.13 8.07
CA GLY A 180 15.41 -17.32 9.50
C GLY A 180 14.41 -16.31 10.02
N CYS A 181 13.54 -16.72 10.92
CA CYS A 181 12.55 -15.87 11.56
C CYS A 181 12.16 -16.40 12.93
N MET A 182 11.60 -15.52 13.74
CA MET A 182 10.86 -15.89 14.95
C MET A 182 9.36 -15.73 14.71
N ASP A 183 8.52 -16.33 15.57
CA ASP A 183 7.14 -15.86 15.68
C ASP A 183 7.16 -14.43 16.24
N ALA A 184 6.91 -13.48 15.35
CA ALA A 184 7.04 -12.07 15.64
C ALA A 184 5.68 -11.40 15.86
N ARG A 185 4.57 -12.16 15.87
CA ARG A 185 3.22 -11.60 15.94
C ARG A 185 2.95 -10.88 17.26
N SER A 186 3.28 -11.48 18.41
CA SER A 186 3.15 -10.78 19.71
C SER A 186 4.00 -9.53 19.77
N LEU A 187 5.26 -9.59 19.31
CA LEU A 187 6.11 -8.39 19.26
C LEU A 187 5.52 -7.32 18.36
N ALA A 188 5.07 -7.69 17.17
CA ALA A 188 4.47 -6.77 16.23
C ALA A 188 3.24 -6.11 16.87
N VAL A 189 2.29 -6.89 17.37
CA VAL A 189 0.98 -6.39 17.83
C VAL A 189 1.08 -5.64 19.17
N GLU A 190 1.82 -6.19 20.13
CA GLU A 190 1.75 -5.76 21.53
C GLU A 190 2.90 -4.81 21.93
N ALA A 191 4.05 -4.90 21.27
CA ALA A 191 5.27 -4.18 21.68
C ALA A 191 5.79 -3.18 20.63
N ALA A 192 5.54 -3.42 19.33
CA ALA A 192 6.11 -2.63 18.26
C ALA A 192 5.09 -1.68 17.63
N SER A 193 5.56 -0.47 17.33
CA SER A 193 4.79 0.55 16.60
C SER A 193 5.25 0.67 15.14
N THR A 194 6.46 0.22 14.85
CA THR A 194 7.12 0.40 13.55
C THR A 194 7.78 -0.88 13.06
N ILE A 195 7.80 -1.03 11.74
CA ILE A 195 8.51 -2.09 11.03
C ILE A 195 9.48 -1.48 10.04
N LEU A 196 10.58 -2.18 9.81
CA LEU A 196 11.62 -1.75 8.89
C LEU A 196 12.12 -2.96 8.06
N LEU A 197 12.21 -2.76 6.75
CA LEU A 197 12.91 -3.66 5.83
C LEU A 197 14.27 -3.07 5.52
N SER A 198 15.34 -3.86 5.64
CA SER A 198 16.72 -3.37 5.50
C SER A 198 17.58 -4.29 4.65
N SER A 199 18.59 -3.70 4.00
CA SER A 199 19.68 -4.42 3.36
C SER A 199 20.45 -5.25 4.40
N GLY A 200 21.11 -6.31 3.93
CA GLY A 200 21.67 -7.38 4.77
C GLY A 200 23.19 -7.42 4.80
N GLU A 201 23.87 -6.35 4.42
CA GLU A 201 25.33 -6.32 4.29
C GLU A 201 26.05 -6.18 5.65
N ARG A 202 25.41 -5.54 6.62
CA ARG A 202 26.02 -5.22 7.93
C ARG A 202 25.96 -6.39 8.89
N MET A 203 26.98 -6.49 9.76
CA MET A 203 27.03 -7.47 10.84
C MET A 203 26.56 -6.90 12.19
N ASP A 204 26.47 -5.58 12.29
CA ASP A 204 26.44 -4.85 13.55
C ASP A 204 25.23 -3.89 13.70
N GLY A 205 24.22 -4.03 12.85
CA GLY A 205 23.00 -3.22 12.90
C GLY A 205 22.22 -3.18 11.60
N LEU A 206 21.37 -2.16 11.47
CA LEU A 206 20.61 -1.88 10.25
C LEU A 206 21.54 -1.61 9.06
N GLY A 207 21.22 -2.21 7.91
CA GLY A 207 21.91 -1.96 6.65
C GLY A 207 21.86 -0.50 6.20
N SER A 208 22.70 -0.16 5.22
CA SER A 208 22.81 1.19 4.64
C SER A 208 21.54 1.63 3.90
N LYS A 209 20.69 0.69 3.50
CA LYS A 209 19.44 0.96 2.80
C LYS A 209 18.29 0.30 3.54
N TRP A 210 17.21 1.04 3.73
CA TRP A 210 16.05 0.56 4.45
C TRP A 210 14.81 1.38 4.13
N VAL A 211 13.64 0.75 4.28
CA VAL A 211 12.35 1.43 4.31
C VAL A 211 11.65 1.09 5.62
N MET A 212 10.98 2.07 6.23
CA MET A 212 10.23 1.87 7.47
C MET A 212 8.87 2.55 7.42
N TRP A 213 7.92 1.99 8.15
CA TRP A 213 6.60 2.59 8.33
C TRP A 213 5.98 2.19 9.66
N ARG A 214 4.95 2.93 10.03
CA ARG A 214 4.14 2.62 11.21
C ARG A 214 3.21 1.46 10.90
N LEU A 215 3.16 0.48 11.79
CA LEU A 215 2.25 -0.65 11.67
C LEU A 215 0.80 -0.22 12.01
N PRO A 216 -0.23 -0.91 11.49
CA PRO A 216 -1.63 -0.55 11.74
C PRO A 216 -1.99 -0.56 13.23
N GLY A 217 -2.86 0.33 13.69
CA GLY A 217 -3.21 0.41 15.12
C GLY A 217 -4.10 -0.74 15.62
N ASN A 218 -4.91 -1.32 14.73
CA ASN A 218 -5.96 -2.30 15.00
C ASN A 218 -5.53 -3.75 14.72
N ARG A 219 -4.25 -4.08 14.91
CA ARG A 219 -3.77 -5.45 14.66
C ARG A 219 -4.21 -6.39 15.78
N GLU A 220 -4.48 -7.64 15.42
CA GLU A 220 -4.76 -8.72 16.37
C GLU A 220 -3.74 -9.85 16.16
N LYS A 221 -3.20 -10.42 17.25
CA LYS A 221 -2.12 -11.43 17.22
C LYS A 221 -2.49 -12.64 16.37
N GLU A 222 -3.72 -13.10 16.46
CA GLU A 222 -4.22 -14.30 15.81
C GLU A 222 -4.41 -14.09 14.30
N LYS A 223 -4.58 -12.84 13.87
CA LYS A 223 -4.92 -12.45 12.50
C LYS A 223 -3.73 -11.87 11.74
N PHE A 224 -2.83 -11.16 12.42
CA PHE A 224 -1.72 -10.45 11.80
C PHE A 224 -0.74 -11.43 11.16
N TRP A 225 -0.44 -11.23 9.87
CA TRP A 225 0.39 -12.11 9.02
C TRP A 225 -0.09 -13.56 8.90
N ASN A 226 -1.27 -13.89 9.40
CA ASN A 226 -1.80 -15.23 9.37
C ASN A 226 -2.61 -15.50 8.09
N HIS A 227 -2.05 -16.27 7.17
CA HIS A 227 -2.74 -16.69 5.93
C HIS A 227 -4.04 -17.45 6.17
N ALA A 228 -4.21 -18.09 7.34
CA ALA A 228 -5.40 -18.86 7.67
C ALA A 228 -6.67 -18.00 7.78
N ILE A 229 -6.56 -16.67 7.92
CA ILE A 229 -7.73 -15.78 7.91
C ILE A 229 -8.48 -15.80 6.57
N GLY A 230 -7.82 -16.27 5.51
CA GLY A 230 -8.41 -16.46 4.21
C GLY A 230 -8.30 -15.23 3.32
N LYS A 231 -8.12 -15.48 2.02
CA LYS A 231 -7.96 -14.45 1.00
C LYS A 231 -9.13 -13.46 0.97
N SER A 232 -10.38 -13.92 1.05
CA SER A 232 -11.56 -13.05 0.95
C SER A 232 -11.56 -11.98 2.05
N ALA A 233 -11.31 -12.38 3.31
CA ALA A 233 -11.22 -11.45 4.43
C ALA A 233 -10.13 -10.40 4.20
N VAL A 234 -8.96 -10.80 3.70
CA VAL A 234 -7.86 -9.85 3.39
C VAL A 234 -8.23 -8.88 2.27
N GLN A 235 -9.02 -9.32 1.28
CA GLN A 235 -9.46 -8.49 0.16
C GLN A 235 -10.58 -7.51 0.52
N GLU A 236 -11.41 -7.87 1.50
CA GLU A 236 -12.49 -7.03 2.02
C GLU A 236 -12.01 -6.05 3.10
N ALA A 237 -10.84 -6.32 3.70
CA ALA A 237 -10.26 -5.48 4.74
C ALA A 237 -10.05 -4.03 4.28
N VAL A 238 -10.30 -3.09 5.19
CA VAL A 238 -10.01 -1.68 4.95
C VAL A 238 -8.51 -1.48 4.75
N VAL A 239 -8.16 -0.84 3.64
CA VAL A 239 -6.78 -0.49 3.31
C VAL A 239 -6.57 0.99 3.59
N THR A 240 -5.57 1.31 4.43
CA THR A 240 -5.32 2.69 4.86
C THR A 240 -3.98 3.19 4.30
N PRO A 241 -3.85 4.50 4.04
CA PRO A 241 -2.58 5.09 3.65
C PRO A 241 -1.59 5.06 4.83
N VAL A 242 -0.35 4.72 4.54
CA VAL A 242 0.78 4.73 5.49
C VAL A 242 1.95 5.51 4.88
N LEU A 243 2.61 6.33 5.69
CA LEU A 243 3.81 7.05 5.28
C LEU A 243 5.04 6.14 5.45
N VAL A 244 5.64 5.75 4.34
CA VAL A 244 6.91 5.03 4.28
C VAL A 244 8.06 6.04 4.23
N HIS A 245 9.06 5.83 5.08
CA HIS A 245 10.32 6.59 5.11
C HIS A 245 11.45 5.73 4.57
N ALA A 246 12.31 6.31 3.74
CA ALA A 246 13.49 5.65 3.20
C ALA A 246 14.78 6.23 3.77
N TRP A 247 15.85 5.43 3.73
CA TRP A 247 17.19 5.78 4.21
C TRP A 247 17.77 7.09 3.64
N ASN A 248 17.36 7.47 2.43
CA ASN A 248 17.85 8.67 1.74
C ASN A 248 17.00 9.92 1.97
N GLY A 249 16.15 9.91 3.00
CA GLY A 249 15.28 11.03 3.35
C GLY A 249 13.98 11.11 2.53
N ASN A 250 13.85 10.30 1.48
CA ASN A 250 12.61 10.24 0.71
C ASN A 250 11.47 9.66 1.54
N LYS A 251 10.26 10.10 1.19
CA LYS A 251 9.01 9.64 1.80
C LYS A 251 8.03 9.23 0.72
N LYS A 252 7.17 8.27 1.03
CA LYS A 252 6.13 7.82 0.10
C LYS A 252 4.86 7.42 0.83
N ILE A 253 3.72 7.81 0.27
CA ILE A 253 2.44 7.27 0.70
C ILE A 253 2.26 5.90 0.04
N CYS A 254 2.15 4.88 0.88
CA CYS A 254 1.82 3.53 0.50
C CYS A 254 0.53 3.11 1.21
N TYR A 255 0.12 1.86 1.05
CA TYR A 255 -1.15 1.36 1.54
C TYR A 255 -0.99 0.01 2.24
N GLN A 256 -1.66 -0.18 3.38
CA GLN A 256 -1.65 -1.40 4.18
C GLN A 256 -3.01 -1.65 4.85
N ASN A 257 -3.39 -2.92 5.01
CA ASN A 257 -4.54 -3.35 5.80
C ASN A 257 -4.14 -3.84 7.20
N GLU A 258 -5.14 -4.04 8.05
CA GLU A 258 -4.95 -4.47 9.45
C GLU A 258 -4.26 -5.84 9.59
N PHE A 259 -4.40 -6.73 8.60
CA PHE A 259 -3.77 -8.06 8.63
C PHE A 259 -2.29 -8.04 8.24
N GLY A 260 -1.81 -6.96 7.63
CA GLY A 260 -0.44 -6.87 7.14
C GLY A 260 -0.15 -7.88 6.01
N ILE A 261 -1.17 -8.37 5.31
CA ILE A 261 -1.09 -9.29 4.15
C ILE A 261 -1.58 -8.57 2.90
N MET A 262 -0.84 -8.64 1.80
CA MET A 262 -1.21 -7.94 0.56
C MET A 262 -2.51 -8.52 -0.05
N PRO A 263 -3.56 -7.69 -0.31
CA PRO A 263 -4.86 -8.17 -0.81
C PRO A 263 -4.83 -8.61 -2.28
N TYR A 264 -3.85 -8.14 -3.05
CA TYR A 264 -3.79 -8.43 -4.47
C TYR A 264 -3.41 -9.89 -4.72
N SER A 265 -4.37 -10.65 -5.25
CA SER A 265 -4.34 -12.12 -5.25
C SER A 265 -3.13 -12.74 -5.92
N LEU A 266 -2.57 -12.08 -6.95
CA LEU A 266 -1.42 -12.57 -7.72
C LEU A 266 -0.08 -12.41 -6.99
N HIS A 267 -0.06 -11.69 -5.86
CA HIS A 267 1.12 -11.53 -4.99
C HIS A 267 1.23 -12.59 -3.91
N GLY A 268 0.40 -13.64 -3.99
CA GLY A 268 0.54 -14.81 -3.13
C GLY A 268 0.41 -14.48 -1.65
N GLY A 269 -0.34 -13.43 -1.27
CA GLY A 269 -0.48 -12.99 0.12
C GLY A 269 0.85 -12.55 0.73
N SER A 270 1.67 -11.77 0.02
CA SER A 270 2.96 -11.28 0.52
C SER A 270 2.83 -10.51 1.85
N TYR A 271 3.78 -10.73 2.77
CA TYR A 271 3.87 -10.00 4.04
C TYR A 271 5.29 -10.10 4.65
N PRO A 272 5.74 -9.09 5.43
CA PRO A 272 5.08 -7.80 5.63
C PRO A 272 5.01 -7.04 4.30
N TYR A 273 4.05 -6.13 4.16
CA TYR A 273 3.88 -5.37 2.93
C TYR A 273 3.46 -3.93 3.18
N THR A 274 3.81 -3.09 2.22
CA THR A 274 3.06 -1.90 1.84
C THR A 274 2.86 -1.94 0.32
N SER A 275 1.82 -1.30 -0.19
CA SER A 275 1.48 -1.32 -1.62
C SER A 275 1.31 0.09 -2.18
N LEU A 276 1.46 0.26 -3.50
CA LEU A 276 1.30 1.57 -4.16
C LEU A 276 -0.13 2.02 -4.31
N LYS A 277 -1.07 1.08 -4.28
CA LYS A 277 -2.48 1.32 -4.59
C LYS A 277 -3.34 0.68 -3.52
N HIS A 278 -4.50 1.28 -3.29
CA HIS A 278 -5.48 0.83 -2.31
C HIS A 278 -5.90 -0.65 -2.49
N GLY A 279 -5.97 -1.18 -3.71
CA GLY A 279 -6.32 -2.59 -3.97
C GLY A 279 -5.15 -3.59 -3.88
N GLY A 280 -3.95 -3.13 -3.49
CA GLY A 280 -2.70 -3.85 -3.65
C GLY A 280 -2.20 -3.90 -5.11
N GLY A 281 -0.98 -4.40 -5.30
CA GLY A 281 -0.44 -4.74 -6.63
C GLY A 281 0.22 -3.61 -7.44
N ILE A 282 0.88 -4.06 -8.52
CA ILE A 282 1.91 -3.41 -9.36
C ILE A 282 2.77 -2.43 -8.57
N LEU A 283 3.80 -2.97 -7.91
CA LEU A 283 4.89 -2.16 -7.40
C LEU A 283 5.87 -1.86 -8.54
N ALA A 284 6.10 -0.57 -8.75
CA ALA A 284 7.07 -0.06 -9.70
C ALA A 284 8.47 -0.54 -9.31
N VAL A 285 9.41 -0.45 -10.25
CA VAL A 285 10.82 -0.47 -9.89
C VAL A 285 11.20 0.83 -9.19
N ASN A 286 12.21 0.77 -8.34
CA ASN A 286 12.70 1.89 -7.54
C ASN A 286 11.63 2.46 -6.59
N ASP A 287 10.76 1.60 -6.07
CA ASP A 287 9.69 1.98 -5.17
C ASP A 287 10.01 1.68 -3.70
N TYR A 288 9.57 2.56 -2.80
CA TYR A 288 9.69 2.34 -1.35
C TYR A 288 8.52 1.55 -0.77
N CYS A 289 7.40 1.43 -1.48
CA CYS A 289 6.35 0.48 -1.11
C CYS A 289 6.86 -0.92 -1.45
N MET A 290 7.11 -1.74 -0.42
CA MET A 290 7.80 -3.02 -0.55
C MET A 290 7.03 -4.14 0.14
N ALA A 291 7.26 -5.37 -0.31
CA ALA A 291 6.66 -6.56 0.27
C ALA A 291 7.68 -7.69 0.40
N VAL A 292 7.32 -8.76 1.11
CA VAL A 292 8.07 -10.02 1.10
C VAL A 292 7.16 -11.14 0.59
N GLY A 293 7.55 -11.75 -0.52
CA GLY A 293 6.83 -12.89 -1.07
C GLY A 293 7.03 -14.16 -0.25
N VAL A 294 5.92 -14.80 0.12
CA VAL A 294 5.89 -15.99 0.99
C VAL A 294 5.45 -17.27 0.29
N ASN A 295 5.18 -17.19 -1.01
CA ASN A 295 4.68 -18.29 -1.84
C ASN A 295 5.48 -18.41 -3.14
N THR A 296 5.68 -19.63 -3.63
CA THR A 296 6.29 -19.89 -4.94
C THR A 296 5.32 -19.67 -6.08
N LYS A 297 5.87 -19.35 -7.25
CA LYS A 297 5.09 -19.23 -8.48
C LYS A 297 4.25 -20.50 -8.71
N GLY A 298 2.95 -20.30 -8.95
CA GLY A 298 2.01 -21.38 -9.25
C GLY A 298 1.48 -22.13 -8.02
N SER A 299 1.97 -21.85 -6.81
CA SER A 299 1.41 -22.47 -5.61
C SER A 299 0.02 -21.90 -5.29
N LEU A 300 -0.84 -22.78 -4.75
CA LEU A 300 -2.12 -22.44 -4.14
C LEU A 300 -1.98 -22.60 -2.62
N ALA A 301 -1.97 -21.50 -1.89
CA ALA A 301 -1.87 -21.47 -0.43
C ALA A 301 -3.03 -20.67 0.12
N HIS A 302 -3.98 -21.29 0.85
CA HIS A 302 -5.19 -20.62 1.38
C HIS A 302 -5.94 -19.73 0.36
N GLY A 303 -6.00 -20.18 -0.90
CA GLY A 303 -6.66 -19.44 -1.99
C GLY A 303 -5.80 -18.33 -2.64
N TRP A 304 -4.58 -18.11 -2.14
CA TRP A 304 -3.58 -17.23 -2.76
C TRP A 304 -2.87 -17.92 -3.92
N ARG A 305 -2.54 -17.15 -4.97
CA ARG A 305 -1.79 -17.62 -6.13
C ARG A 305 -0.63 -16.66 -6.40
N ASN A 306 0.61 -17.13 -6.44
CA ASN A 306 1.73 -16.29 -6.86
C ASN A 306 1.98 -16.44 -8.37
N ASN A 307 1.98 -15.35 -9.14
CA ASN A 307 2.28 -15.38 -10.58
C ASN A 307 3.79 -15.32 -10.91
N GLY A 308 4.64 -15.18 -9.88
CA GLY A 308 6.10 -15.08 -9.98
C GLY A 308 6.63 -13.67 -10.24
N HIS A 309 5.78 -12.64 -10.14
CA HIS A 309 6.14 -11.25 -10.45
C HIS A 309 6.02 -10.31 -9.26
N ALA A 310 5.93 -10.86 -8.06
CA ALA A 310 5.00 -10.31 -7.09
C ALA A 310 5.52 -10.26 -5.65
N ASN A 311 6.84 -10.41 -5.49
CA ASN A 311 7.47 -10.40 -4.17
C ASN A 311 8.01 -9.00 -3.81
N ASP A 312 8.00 -8.04 -4.74
CA ASP A 312 8.32 -6.62 -4.58
C ASP A 312 9.38 -6.29 -3.52
N CYS A 313 10.52 -6.94 -3.68
CA CYS A 313 11.66 -6.90 -2.80
C CYS A 313 12.96 -6.84 -3.61
N PRO A 314 14.03 -6.31 -3.01
CA PRO A 314 15.37 -6.36 -3.56
C PRO A 314 15.86 -7.80 -3.59
N SER A 315 16.67 -8.10 -4.60
CA SER A 315 17.33 -9.40 -4.79
C SER A 315 18.79 -9.43 -4.35
N SER A 316 19.34 -8.28 -3.97
CA SER A 316 20.68 -8.09 -3.38
C SER A 316 20.78 -6.73 -2.70
N ASP A 317 21.87 -6.47 -1.97
CA ASP A 317 22.15 -5.15 -1.37
C ASP A 317 22.35 -4.02 -2.41
N SER A 318 22.64 -4.38 -3.67
CA SER A 318 22.80 -3.43 -4.79
C SER A 318 21.48 -3.13 -5.51
N ASP A 319 20.44 -3.91 -5.26
CA ASP A 319 19.16 -3.90 -5.95
C ASP A 319 18.06 -3.17 -5.15
N TRP A 320 18.45 -2.27 -4.24
CA TRP A 320 17.51 -1.54 -3.40
C TRP A 320 16.95 -0.28 -4.08
N PRO A 321 15.66 0.03 -3.87
CA PRO A 321 14.70 -0.80 -3.14
C PRO A 321 14.22 -2.02 -3.96
N ASN A 322 14.16 -1.93 -5.30
CA ASN A 322 14.01 -3.04 -6.25
C ASN A 322 14.23 -2.47 -7.68
N LYS A 323 15.35 -2.74 -8.35
CA LYS A 323 15.64 -2.12 -9.67
C LYS A 323 14.99 -2.84 -10.86
N SER A 324 14.44 -4.03 -10.65
CA SER A 324 13.77 -4.80 -11.71
C SER A 324 12.41 -5.33 -11.25
N TYR A 325 11.50 -5.43 -12.21
CA TYR A 325 10.29 -6.22 -12.06
C TYR A 325 10.67 -7.71 -11.97
N LYS A 326 9.80 -8.51 -11.36
CA LYS A 326 9.88 -9.98 -11.38
C LYS A 326 11.00 -10.60 -10.53
N HIS A 327 11.36 -9.96 -9.43
CA HIS A 327 12.23 -10.60 -8.44
C HIS A 327 11.45 -11.62 -7.63
N GLY A 328 11.74 -12.90 -7.85
CA GLY A 328 11.24 -14.01 -7.02
C GLY A 328 12.16 -14.34 -5.84
N SER A 329 13.18 -13.50 -5.60
CA SER A 329 14.35 -13.84 -4.80
C SER A 329 14.61 -12.75 -3.75
N PRO A 330 13.77 -12.64 -2.71
CA PRO A 330 13.95 -11.65 -1.65
C PRO A 330 15.36 -11.70 -1.05
N TYR A 331 15.93 -10.53 -0.77
CA TYR A 331 17.22 -10.35 -0.10
C TYR A 331 17.12 -9.16 0.86
N LEU A 332 16.63 -9.42 2.07
CA LEU A 332 16.42 -8.38 3.08
C LEU A 332 16.31 -8.94 4.50
N THR A 333 16.39 -8.02 5.45
CA THR A 333 16.13 -8.23 6.88
C THR A 333 14.86 -7.48 7.28
N VAL A 334 14.17 -7.97 8.31
CA VAL A 334 12.94 -7.41 8.87
C VAL A 334 13.16 -7.09 10.34
N TRP A 335 12.83 -5.86 10.74
CA TRP A 335 13.06 -5.34 12.08
C TRP A 335 11.79 -4.74 12.67
N LEU A 336 11.63 -4.83 13.99
CA LEU A 336 10.54 -4.22 14.75
C LEU A 336 11.06 -3.27 15.81
N LYS A 337 10.29 -2.21 16.09
CA LYS A 337 10.52 -1.25 17.18
C LYS A 337 9.21 -0.65 17.68
#